data_AF-A0A672HLN5-F1
#
_entry.id   AF-A0A672HLN5-F1
#
_cell.length_a   1.000
_cell.length_b   1.000
_cell.length_c   1.000
_cell.angle_alpha   90.00
_cell.angle_beta   90.00
_cell.angle_gamma   90.00
#
_symmetry.space_group_name_H-M   'P 1'
#
loop_
_entity.id
_entity.type
_entity.pdbx_description
1 polymer ?
#
loop_
_entity_poly.entity_id
_entity_poly.type
_entity_poly.pdbx_seq_one_letter_code
_entity_poly.pdbx_strand_id
1 'polypeptide(L)'
;MTRAAASLVLVLVLVALSSTFTKYVPKSGQRIPQSLSRGWGDQLNWAQTYEEALSLSRSTNKPLMVLFHLEDCSQSLKRALAHDDEIQRILDEDFVVLNVMETADKNLSPDGKYVPRIVFVDPSTTVRDDIVGVYPNRLYTYESKDMNVLLDNMKKAKKLLKFSAMSRRTTPTSTHSLPESTAAEV
;
A
#
# COMPACT_ATOMS: atom_id res chain seq x y z
N MET A 1 28.14 23.77 42.81
CA MET A 1 28.50 23.24 41.47
C MET A 1 27.45 22.28 40.88
N THR A 2 26.36 21.95 41.59
CA THR A 2 25.37 20.93 41.18
C THR A 2 24.25 21.44 40.26
N ARG A 3 23.95 22.75 40.29
CA ARG A 3 22.87 23.36 39.48
C ARG A 3 23.16 23.38 37.97
N ALA A 4 24.40 23.66 37.58
CA ALA A 4 24.80 23.72 36.17
C ALA A 4 24.77 22.34 35.51
N ALA A 5 25.21 21.29 36.23
CA ALA A 5 25.17 19.92 35.73
C ALA A 5 23.73 19.42 35.52
N ALA A 6 22.81 19.73 36.44
CA ALA A 6 21.41 19.35 36.30
C ALA A 6 20.73 20.04 35.09
N SER A 7 21.01 21.33 34.85
CA SER A 7 20.53 22.04 33.66
C SER A 7 21.11 21.49 32.36
N LEU A 8 22.40 21.12 32.34
CA LEU A 8 23.03 20.53 31.15
C LEU A 8 22.42 19.15 30.81
N VAL A 9 22.18 18.32 31.83
CA VAL A 9 21.55 17.01 31.67
C VAL A 9 20.10 17.15 31.19
N LEU A 10 19.34 18.12 31.71
CA LEU A 10 17.97 18.37 31.26
C LEU A 10 17.91 18.83 29.79
N VAL A 11 18.85 19.70 29.37
CA VAL A 11 18.95 20.15 27.96
C VAL A 11 19.33 18.98 27.05
N LEU A 12 20.25 18.10 27.47
CA LEU A 12 20.62 16.92 26.68
C LEU A 12 19.46 15.91 26.55
N VAL A 13 18.67 15.73 27.61
CA VAL A 13 17.45 14.88 27.57
C VAL A 13 16.37 15.49 26.66
N LEU A 14 16.17 16.81 26.71
CA LEU A 14 15.23 17.50 25.81
C LEU A 14 15.68 17.43 24.33
N VAL A 15 16.97 17.58 24.05
CA VAL A 15 17.52 17.45 22.69
C VAL A 15 17.39 16.01 22.18
N ALA A 16 17.62 15.00 23.04
CA ALA A 16 17.45 13.59 22.69
C ALA A 16 15.99 13.16 22.49
N LEU A 17 15.03 13.82 23.16
CA LEU A 17 13.60 13.61 22.93
C LEU A 17 13.07 14.32 21.68
N SER A 18 13.75 15.38 21.23
CA SER A 18 13.33 16.15 20.05
C SER A 18 13.77 15.55 18.71
N SER A 19 14.63 14.53 18.72
CA SER A 19 15.34 14.04 17.52
C SER A 19 14.70 12.88 16.77
N THR A 20 13.44 12.49 17.04
CA THR A 20 12.82 11.33 16.36
C THR A 20 11.83 11.65 15.25
N PHE A 21 11.62 12.92 14.86
CA PHE A 21 10.89 13.24 13.61
C PHE A 21 11.88 13.37 12.45
N THR A 22 12.54 12.27 12.09
CA THR A 22 13.29 12.19 10.84
C THR A 22 12.29 12.17 9.69
N LYS A 23 12.21 13.28 8.93
CA LYS A 23 11.51 13.31 7.64
C LYS A 23 11.96 12.13 6.80
N TYR A 24 11.02 11.41 6.22
CA TYR A 24 11.35 10.24 5.41
C TYR A 24 12.17 10.67 4.18
N VAL A 25 13.34 10.04 3.99
CA VAL A 25 14.21 10.27 2.83
C VAL A 25 14.04 9.09 1.86
N PRO A 26 13.54 9.33 0.63
CA PRO A 26 13.26 8.27 -0.34
C PRO A 26 14.52 7.52 -0.79
N LYS A 27 14.41 6.21 -1.07
CA LYS A 27 15.53 5.43 -1.64
C LYS A 27 15.84 5.92 -3.05
N SER A 28 17.10 6.27 -3.33
CA SER A 28 17.51 6.73 -4.65
C SER A 28 17.52 5.55 -5.65
N GLY A 29 16.50 5.47 -6.48
CA GLY A 29 16.41 4.61 -7.67
C GLY A 29 15.73 5.38 -8.81
N GLN A 30 15.80 4.88 -10.05
CA GLN A 30 15.22 5.51 -11.25
C GLN A 30 13.80 6.02 -10.97
N ARG A 31 13.66 7.35 -10.83
CA ARG A 31 12.38 8.01 -10.61
C ARG A 31 11.63 8.07 -11.94
N ILE A 32 10.51 7.36 -12.02
CA ILE A 32 9.55 7.50 -13.13
C ILE A 32 9.03 8.96 -13.11
N PRO A 33 8.67 9.57 -14.26
CA PRO A 33 8.42 11.01 -14.32
C PRO A 33 7.41 11.49 -13.28
N GLN A 34 7.65 12.68 -12.72
CA GLN A 34 6.79 13.36 -11.73
C GLN A 34 5.31 13.50 -12.16
N SER A 35 4.97 13.19 -13.42
CA SER A 35 3.61 13.23 -13.95
C SER A 35 2.69 12.15 -13.37
N LEU A 36 3.22 11.02 -12.90
CA LEU A 36 2.37 9.91 -12.41
C LEU A 36 1.91 10.10 -10.96
N SER A 37 2.70 10.78 -10.12
CA SER A 37 2.36 11.02 -8.72
C SER A 37 1.20 11.99 -8.56
N ARG A 38 1.13 13.02 -9.43
CA ARG A 38 0.08 14.06 -9.41
C ARG A 38 -0.08 14.73 -8.04
N GLY A 39 1.01 14.82 -7.28
CA GLY A 39 1.06 15.40 -5.94
C GLY A 39 0.62 14.47 -4.80
N TRP A 40 0.41 13.17 -5.05
CA TRP A 40 0.07 12.19 -4.00
C TRP A 40 1.29 11.59 -3.29
N GLY A 41 2.50 11.95 -3.71
CA GLY A 41 3.74 11.37 -3.20
C GLY A 41 4.76 11.34 -4.33
N ASP A 42 5.37 12.49 -4.61
CA ASP A 42 6.30 12.68 -5.73
C ASP A 42 7.60 11.90 -5.56
N GLN A 43 7.85 11.42 -4.34
CA GLN A 43 8.95 10.55 -4.00
C GLN A 43 8.73 9.07 -4.34
N LEU A 44 7.49 8.64 -4.56
CA LEU A 44 7.16 7.22 -4.74
C LEU A 44 7.39 6.78 -6.20
N ASN A 45 7.71 5.50 -6.36
CA ASN A 45 7.82 4.86 -7.68
C ASN A 45 6.44 4.37 -8.15
N TRP A 46 5.67 5.25 -8.78
CA TRP A 46 4.35 4.93 -9.31
C TRP A 46 4.42 4.08 -10.58
N ALA A 47 3.73 2.94 -10.58
CA ALA A 47 3.54 2.13 -11.77
C ALA A 47 2.72 2.90 -12.82
N GLN A 48 2.99 2.65 -14.10
CA GLN A 48 2.36 3.36 -15.21
C GLN A 48 1.02 2.74 -15.59
N THR A 49 0.91 1.41 -15.58
CA THR A 49 -0.34 0.69 -15.93
C THR A 49 -0.76 -0.31 -14.87
N TYR A 50 -2.01 -0.75 -14.96
CA TYR A 50 -2.56 -1.76 -14.06
C TYR A 50 -1.86 -3.12 -14.25
N GLU A 51 -1.57 -3.50 -15.50
CA GLU A 51 -0.87 -4.75 -15.81
C GLU A 51 0.55 -4.75 -15.25
N GLU A 52 1.28 -3.64 -15.40
CA GLU A 52 2.61 -3.45 -14.82
C GLU A 52 2.54 -3.57 -13.29
N ALA A 53 1.61 -2.86 -12.66
CA ALA A 53 1.45 -2.86 -11.21
C ALA A 53 1.14 -4.28 -10.66
N LEU A 54 0.27 -5.03 -11.32
CA LEU A 54 -0.03 -6.42 -10.97
C LEU A 54 1.16 -7.37 -11.21
N SER A 55 1.93 -7.13 -12.26
CA SER A 55 3.16 -7.88 -12.53
C SER A 55 4.22 -7.65 -11.44
N LEU A 56 4.45 -6.39 -11.07
CA LEU A 56 5.36 -6.00 -9.99
C LEU A 56 4.91 -6.53 -8.63
N SER A 57 3.61 -6.45 -8.33
CA SER A 57 3.04 -6.96 -7.08
C SER A 57 3.31 -8.46 -6.91
N ARG A 58 3.11 -9.22 -8.00
CA ARG A 58 3.42 -10.66 -8.06
C ARG A 58 4.90 -10.95 -7.89
N SER A 59 5.76 -10.32 -8.69
CA SER A 59 7.19 -10.63 -8.73
C SER A 59 7.94 -10.20 -7.47
N THR A 60 7.51 -9.10 -6.84
CA THR A 60 8.11 -8.58 -5.60
C THR A 60 7.41 -9.08 -4.34
N ASN A 61 6.30 -9.81 -4.47
CA ASN A 61 5.45 -10.26 -3.38
C ASN A 61 5.04 -9.12 -2.41
N LYS A 62 4.67 -7.98 -3.00
CA LYS A 62 4.20 -6.77 -2.29
C LYS A 62 2.72 -6.53 -2.62
N PRO A 63 1.90 -6.03 -1.67
CA PRO A 63 0.53 -5.68 -1.97
C PRO A 63 0.53 -4.46 -2.89
N LEU A 64 -0.48 -4.37 -3.75
CA LEU A 64 -0.70 -3.22 -4.62
C LEU A 64 -1.71 -2.28 -3.96
N MET A 65 -1.36 -1.00 -3.83
CA MET A 65 -2.30 0.08 -3.54
C MET A 65 -2.69 0.78 -4.84
N VAL A 66 -3.98 0.77 -5.16
CA VAL A 66 -4.54 1.48 -6.31
C VAL A 66 -5.32 2.68 -5.82
N LEU A 67 -4.90 3.87 -6.25
CA LEU A 67 -5.56 5.13 -5.98
C LEU A 67 -6.34 5.56 -7.21
N PHE A 68 -7.67 5.60 -7.10
CA PHE A 68 -8.56 6.17 -8.10
C PHE A 68 -8.92 7.60 -7.73
N HIS A 69 -8.70 8.56 -8.63
CA HIS A 69 -9.09 9.95 -8.39
C HIS A 69 -9.48 10.69 -9.68
N LEU A 70 -10.12 11.86 -9.54
CA LEU A 70 -10.29 12.84 -10.62
C LEU A 70 -9.25 13.96 -10.47
N GLU A 71 -9.06 14.75 -11.52
CA GLU A 71 -8.31 16.00 -11.43
C GLU A 71 -8.93 16.93 -10.36
N ASP A 72 -8.07 17.60 -9.60
CA ASP A 72 -8.43 18.52 -8.52
C ASP A 72 -9.39 18.03 -7.41
N CYS A 73 -9.57 16.72 -7.24
CA CYS A 73 -10.38 16.16 -6.16
C CYS A 73 -9.61 16.07 -4.83
N SER A 74 -10.30 16.35 -3.72
CA SER A 74 -9.86 16.04 -2.34
C SER A 74 -8.44 16.50 -2.00
N GLN A 75 -8.16 17.78 -2.23
CA GLN A 75 -6.85 18.40 -1.96
C GLN A 75 -6.37 18.19 -0.51
N SER A 76 -7.28 18.14 0.46
CA SER A 76 -6.94 17.86 1.86
C SER A 76 -6.39 16.46 2.04
N LEU A 77 -7.03 15.43 1.46
CA LEU A 77 -6.55 14.06 1.51
C LEU A 77 -5.22 13.92 0.76
N LYS A 78 -5.13 14.50 -0.43
CA LYS A 78 -3.88 14.51 -1.22
C LYS A 78 -2.71 15.05 -0.40
N ARG A 79 -2.89 16.22 0.22
CA ARG A 79 -1.88 16.83 1.09
C ARG A 79 -1.55 15.97 2.29
N ALA A 80 -2.56 15.43 2.97
CA ALA A 80 -2.37 14.57 4.15
C ALA A 80 -1.56 13.32 3.79
N LEU A 81 -1.91 12.63 2.70
CA LEU A 81 -1.20 11.44 2.24
C LEU A 81 0.24 11.76 1.80
N ALA A 82 0.45 12.85 1.06
CA ALA A 82 1.77 13.23 0.54
C ALA A 82 2.75 13.68 1.64
N HIS A 83 2.27 14.18 2.78
CA HIS A 83 3.09 14.72 3.87
C HIS A 83 3.17 13.81 5.11
N ASP A 84 2.51 12.65 5.09
CA ASP A 84 2.60 11.68 6.17
C ASP A 84 3.84 10.78 5.97
N ASP A 85 4.89 11.03 6.76
CA ASP A 85 6.17 10.33 6.66
C ASP A 85 6.06 8.81 6.84
N GLU A 86 5.16 8.34 7.72
CA GLU A 86 5.00 6.90 7.97
C GLU A 86 4.31 6.22 6.79
N ILE A 87 3.24 6.84 6.27
CA ILE A 87 2.52 6.34 5.10
C ILE A 87 3.43 6.35 3.88
N GLN A 88 4.14 7.45 3.61
CA GLN A 88 5.06 7.54 2.47
C GLN A 88 6.17 6.48 2.53
N ARG A 89 6.76 6.27 3.72
CA ARG A 89 7.75 5.21 3.92
C ARG A 89 7.16 3.83 3.65
N ILE A 90 5.99 3.51 4.21
CA ILE A 90 5.37 2.19 4.01
C ILE A 90 5.02 1.99 2.52
N LEU A 91 4.53 3.03 1.84
CA LEU A 91 4.23 2.96 0.41
C LEU A 91 5.47 2.65 -0.43
N ASP A 92 6.59 3.34 -0.18
CA ASP A 92 7.83 3.10 -0.92
C ASP A 92 8.44 1.72 -0.63
N GLU A 93 8.46 1.33 0.66
CA GLU A 93 9.18 0.13 1.07
C GLU A 93 8.38 -1.15 0.87
N ASP A 94 7.07 -1.11 1.12
CA ASP A 94 6.26 -2.32 1.26
C ASP A 94 5.19 -2.49 0.19
N PHE A 95 4.87 -1.47 -0.60
CA PHE A 95 3.80 -1.53 -1.60
C PHE A 95 4.32 -1.38 -3.04
N VAL A 96 3.54 -1.89 -3.98
CA VAL A 96 3.47 -1.34 -5.34
C VAL A 96 2.35 -0.32 -5.35
N VAL A 97 2.57 0.84 -5.97
CA VAL A 97 1.58 1.93 -5.98
C VAL A 97 1.19 2.30 -7.40
N LEU A 98 -0.12 2.48 -7.62
CA LEU A 98 -0.68 2.88 -8.90
C LEU A 98 -1.66 4.03 -8.71
N ASN A 99 -1.48 5.08 -9.52
CA ASN A 99 -2.37 6.23 -9.57
C ASN A 99 -3.18 6.20 -10.87
N VAL A 100 -4.49 5.96 -10.74
CA VAL A 100 -5.45 5.91 -11.83
C VAL A 100 -6.29 7.20 -11.81
N MET A 101 -6.17 8.01 -12.86
CA MET A 101 -7.15 9.06 -13.11
C MET A 101 -8.39 8.44 -13.76
N GLU A 102 -9.52 8.55 -13.08
CA GLU A 102 -10.79 8.21 -13.71
C GLU A 102 -11.15 9.31 -14.71
N THR A 103 -11.77 8.91 -15.83
CA THR A 103 -12.45 9.88 -16.67
C THR A 103 -13.78 10.23 -16.00
N ALA A 104 -14.20 11.50 -16.06
CA ALA A 104 -15.47 11.93 -15.48
C ALA A 104 -16.70 11.35 -16.20
N ASP A 105 -16.50 10.53 -17.24
CA ASP A 105 -17.58 9.91 -17.99
C ASP A 105 -18.26 8.82 -17.17
N LYS A 106 -19.51 9.09 -16.84
CA LYS A 106 -20.38 8.23 -16.05
C LYS A 106 -20.64 6.87 -16.73
N ASN A 107 -20.43 6.72 -18.03
CA ASN A 107 -20.71 5.45 -18.71
C ASN A 107 -19.59 4.42 -18.56
N LEU A 108 -18.43 4.82 -18.04
CA LEU A 108 -17.24 3.98 -17.92
C LEU A 108 -17.01 3.39 -16.50
N SER A 109 -17.98 3.54 -15.59
CA SER A 109 -17.87 3.03 -14.21
C SER A 109 -19.20 2.42 -13.73
N PRO A 110 -19.47 1.13 -14.04
CA PRO A 110 -20.76 0.48 -13.78
C PRO A 110 -21.12 0.27 -12.30
N ASP A 111 -20.14 0.15 -11.39
CA ASP A 111 -20.36 -0.26 -9.99
C ASP A 111 -20.40 0.88 -8.95
N GLY A 112 -20.47 2.13 -9.40
CA GLY A 112 -20.67 3.28 -8.51
C GLY A 112 -19.44 4.14 -8.27
N LYS A 113 -19.70 5.45 -8.37
CA LYS A 113 -18.78 6.54 -8.69
C LYS A 113 -18.60 7.44 -7.49
N TYR A 114 -17.51 7.26 -6.77
CA TYR A 114 -17.01 8.30 -5.90
C TYR A 114 -15.50 8.27 -5.94
N VAL A 115 -14.91 9.45 -5.96
CA VAL A 115 -13.47 9.64 -5.85
C VAL A 115 -13.19 10.49 -4.61
N PRO A 116 -12.03 10.33 -3.97
CA PRO A 116 -11.01 9.33 -4.23
C PRO A 116 -11.38 7.94 -3.65
N ARG A 117 -10.76 6.89 -4.21
CA ARG A 117 -10.82 5.52 -3.66
C ARG A 117 -9.41 4.96 -3.53
N ILE A 118 -9.13 4.31 -2.40
CA ILE A 118 -7.89 3.57 -2.18
C ILE A 118 -8.25 2.10 -2.00
N VAL A 119 -7.80 1.27 -2.94
CA VAL A 119 -8.08 -0.16 -3.01
C VAL A 119 -6.78 -0.94 -2.83
N PHE A 120 -6.82 -2.03 -2.07
CA PHE A 120 -5.68 -2.92 -1.88
C PHE A 120 -5.88 -4.23 -2.65
N VAL A 121 -4.82 -4.71 -3.29
CA VAL A 121 -4.80 -5.95 -4.06
C VAL A 121 -3.67 -6.83 -3.55
N ASP A 122 -3.97 -8.11 -3.29
CA ASP A 122 -2.97 -9.13 -2.92
C ASP A 122 -2.14 -9.55 -4.15
N PRO A 123 -0.88 -9.98 -4.01
CA PRO A 123 -0.08 -10.61 -5.07
C PRO A 123 -0.79 -11.75 -5.82
N SER A 124 -1.81 -12.40 -5.25
CA SER A 124 -2.70 -13.34 -5.95
C SER A 124 -3.63 -12.67 -6.96
N THR A 125 -3.50 -11.36 -7.20
CA THR A 125 -4.38 -10.51 -8.03
C THR A 125 -5.80 -10.39 -7.48
N THR A 126 -5.99 -10.68 -6.19
CA THR A 126 -7.31 -10.61 -5.52
C THR A 126 -7.49 -9.26 -4.84
N VAL A 127 -8.58 -8.57 -5.17
CA VAL A 127 -8.97 -7.33 -4.49
C VAL A 127 -9.37 -7.64 -3.05
N ARG A 128 -8.93 -6.82 -2.10
CA ARG A 128 -9.22 -6.97 -0.66
C ARG A 128 -10.44 -6.15 -0.26
N ASP A 129 -11.62 -6.71 -0.50
CA ASP A 129 -12.92 -6.15 -0.11
C ASP A 129 -13.16 -6.11 1.41
N ASP A 130 -12.37 -6.86 2.18
CA ASP A 130 -12.37 -6.84 3.65
C ASP A 130 -11.54 -5.68 4.25
N ILE A 131 -10.88 -4.86 3.43
CA ILE A 131 -10.08 -3.70 3.86
C ILE A 131 -10.77 -2.42 3.38
N VAL A 132 -11.56 -1.82 4.27
CA VAL A 132 -12.44 -0.68 3.97
C VAL A 132 -12.25 0.45 4.97
N GLY A 133 -12.55 1.67 4.54
CA GLY A 133 -12.61 2.87 5.36
C GLY A 133 -13.86 2.91 6.25
N VAL A 134 -14.11 4.07 6.85
CA VAL A 134 -15.14 4.24 7.90
C VAL A 134 -16.55 4.53 7.36
N TYR A 135 -16.70 4.72 6.05
CA TYR A 135 -17.95 5.19 5.44
C TYR A 135 -18.73 4.02 4.81
N PRO A 136 -19.89 3.60 5.34
CA PRO A 136 -20.63 2.43 4.84
C PRO A 136 -21.06 2.56 3.37
N ASN A 137 -21.41 3.77 2.94
CA ASN A 137 -21.84 4.05 1.57
C ASN A 137 -20.68 4.33 0.61
N ARG A 138 -19.45 4.43 1.14
CA ARG A 138 -18.23 4.75 0.40
C ARG A 138 -17.04 3.98 1.00
N LEU A 139 -17.12 2.65 0.93
CA LEU A 139 -16.21 1.72 1.59
C LEU A 139 -14.71 1.98 1.31
N TYR A 140 -14.33 2.52 0.16
CA TYR A 140 -12.93 2.76 -0.19
C TYR A 140 -12.50 4.23 -0.06
N THR A 141 -13.36 5.09 0.49
CA THR A 141 -13.04 6.50 0.76
C THR A 141 -12.31 6.65 2.09
N TYR A 142 -11.34 7.54 2.07
CA TYR A 142 -10.67 8.08 3.25
C TYR A 142 -10.73 9.61 3.15
N GLU A 143 -10.95 10.30 4.25
CA GLU A 143 -10.78 11.75 4.35
C GLU A 143 -9.45 12.07 5.05
N SER A 144 -9.02 13.33 4.99
CA SER A 144 -7.77 13.76 5.64
C SER A 144 -7.73 13.52 7.16
N LYS A 145 -8.88 13.35 7.80
CA LYS A 145 -8.97 13.01 9.24
C LYS A 145 -8.82 11.52 9.52
N ASP A 146 -8.94 10.68 8.49
CA ASP A 146 -8.95 9.22 8.58
C ASP A 146 -7.56 8.61 8.31
N MET A 147 -6.48 9.40 8.36
CA MET A 147 -5.14 8.90 8.01
C MET A 147 -4.68 7.74 8.88
N ASN A 148 -5.05 7.74 10.16
CA ASN A 148 -4.77 6.62 11.06
C ASN A 148 -5.49 5.33 10.60
N VAL A 149 -6.73 5.45 10.11
CA VAL A 149 -7.49 4.31 9.56
C VAL A 149 -6.84 3.80 8.29
N LEU A 150 -6.40 4.70 7.39
CA LEU A 150 -5.67 4.30 6.20
C LEU A 150 -4.38 3.55 6.56
N LEU A 151 -3.61 4.07 7.52
CA LEU A 151 -2.39 3.47 7.99
C LEU A 151 -2.62 2.06 8.59
N ASP A 152 -3.66 1.89 9.40
CA ASP A 152 -4.05 0.58 9.95
C ASP A 152 -4.47 -0.40 8.85
N ASN A 153 -5.19 0.07 7.83
CA ASN A 153 -5.56 -0.72 6.67
C ASN A 153 -4.35 -1.13 5.82
N MET A 154 -3.36 -0.25 5.65
CA MET A 154 -2.09 -0.59 5.01
C MET A 154 -1.33 -1.66 5.81
N LYS A 155 -1.30 -1.54 7.15
CA LYS A 155 -0.71 -2.55 8.04
C LYS A 155 -1.45 -3.90 7.94
N LYS A 156 -2.79 -3.88 7.86
CA LYS A 156 -3.63 -5.06 7.64
C LYS A 156 -3.29 -5.73 6.30
N ALA A 157 -3.25 -4.98 5.20
CA ALA A 157 -2.91 -5.48 3.87
C ALA A 157 -1.54 -6.20 3.86
N LYS A 158 -0.52 -5.61 4.49
CA LYS A 158 0.81 -6.24 4.64
C LYS A 158 0.76 -7.54 5.44
N LYS A 159 -0.01 -7.58 6.54
CA LYS A 159 -0.09 -8.77 7.42
C LYS A 159 -0.70 -9.96 6.70
N LEU A 160 -1.71 -9.71 5.87
CA LEU A 160 -2.42 -10.76 5.14
C LEU A 160 -1.53 -11.49 4.12
N LEU A 161 -0.52 -10.82 3.55
CA LEU A 161 0.51 -11.46 2.74
C LEU A 161 1.30 -12.54 3.48
N LYS A 162 1.62 -12.27 4.75
CA LYS A 162 2.41 -13.21 5.58
C LYS A 162 1.64 -14.50 5.81
N PHE A 163 0.32 -14.41 6.01
CA PHE A 163 -0.54 -15.58 6.17
C PHE A 163 -0.78 -16.34 4.87
N SER A 164 -0.99 -15.65 3.74
CA SER A 164 -1.17 -16.31 2.44
C SER A 164 0.10 -17.02 1.97
N ALA A 165 1.29 -16.46 2.27
CA ALA A 165 2.57 -17.12 2.01
C ALA A 165 2.79 -18.36 2.92
N MET A 166 2.34 -18.30 4.18
CA MET A 166 2.46 -19.43 5.12
C MET A 166 1.53 -20.60 4.72
N SER A 167 0.28 -20.30 4.35
CA SER A 167 -0.72 -21.30 3.95
C SER A 167 -0.36 -22.02 2.64
N ARG A 168 0.40 -21.39 1.74
CA ARG A 168 0.87 -22.03 0.49
C ARG A 168 2.02 -23.01 0.71
N ARG A 169 2.72 -22.94 1.85
CA ARG A 169 3.79 -23.89 2.18
C ARG A 169 3.29 -25.20 2.79
N THR A 170 2.01 -25.28 3.18
CA THR A 170 1.46 -26.42 3.93
C THR A 170 0.62 -27.39 3.10
N THR A 171 0.56 -27.26 1.77
CA THR A 171 -0.07 -28.29 0.92
C THR A 171 0.86 -29.50 0.76
N PRO A 172 0.52 -30.70 1.28
CA PRO A 172 1.27 -31.91 1.01
C PRO A 172 0.96 -32.36 -0.42
N THR A 173 1.98 -32.57 -1.23
CA THR A 173 1.89 -33.25 -2.52
C THR A 173 1.40 -34.68 -2.28
N SER A 174 0.11 -34.92 -2.47
CA SER A 174 -0.43 -36.28 -2.57
C SER A 174 -0.07 -36.84 -3.95
N THR A 175 1.04 -37.57 -4.02
CA THR A 175 1.40 -38.42 -5.16
C THR A 175 0.33 -39.51 -5.31
N HIS A 176 -0.61 -39.32 -6.23
CA HIS A 176 -1.54 -40.37 -6.63
C HIS A 176 -0.87 -41.24 -7.70
N SER A 177 -0.33 -42.38 -7.27
CA SER A 177 0.23 -43.43 -8.11
C SER A 177 -0.82 -43.94 -9.10
N LEU A 178 -0.47 -43.96 -10.39
CA LEU A 178 -1.18 -44.72 -11.42
C LEU A 178 -0.99 -46.22 -11.16
N PRO A 179 -2.01 -47.09 -11.30
CA PRO A 179 -1.76 -48.50 -11.48
C PRO A 179 -1.36 -48.78 -12.93
N GLU A 180 -0.29 -49.55 -13.02
CA GLU A 180 0.40 -50.03 -14.20
C GLU A 180 -0.49 -51.00 -15.00
N SER A 181 -0.49 -50.81 -16.31
CA SER A 181 -1.11 -51.68 -17.30
C SER A 181 -0.32 -52.99 -17.39
N THR A 182 -0.96 -54.13 -17.11
CA THR A 182 -0.48 -55.44 -17.55
C THR A 182 -1.48 -56.10 -18.48
N ALA A 183 -1.06 -56.22 -19.74
CA ALA A 183 -1.60 -57.14 -20.73
C ALA A 183 -0.78 -58.44 -20.73
N ALA A 184 -1.45 -59.59 -20.72
CA ALA A 184 -1.00 -60.91 -21.23
C ALA A 184 -2.21 -61.86 -21.11
N GLU A 185 -2.83 -62.27 -22.23
CA GLU A 185 -2.54 -63.52 -22.97
C GLU A 185 -3.20 -64.75 -22.31
N VAL A 186 -4.37 -65.18 -22.82
CA VAL A 186 -4.71 -66.46 -23.51
C VAL A 186 -6.08 -66.30 -24.18
#